data_AF-A0A382FGE3-F1
#
_entry.id   AF-A0A382FGE3-F1
#
_cell.length_a   1.000
_cell.length_b   1.000
_cell.length_c   1.000
_cell.angle_alpha   90.00
_cell.angle_beta   90.00
_cell.angle_gamma   90.00
#
_symmetry.space_group_name_H-M   'P 1'
#
loop_
_entity.id
_entity.type
_entity.pdbx_description
1 polymer ?
#
loop_
_entity_poly.entity_id
_entity_poly.type
_entity_poly.pdbx_seq_one_letter_code
_entity_poly.pdbx_strand_id
1 'polypeptide(L)'
;MIALVDMNSFFASIEQLDQPELFGRPIAVTNGHQGTCIITCSYEARYWGIKTGMRLKQAKKLCPELIQRPSRPKRYAEISTRIMHGLKNITPDVEVYSVDEAFLDMTHCQKIIKSPETVAKEIKELIFELSDLSCSIGVSGDKTTAKYAAKQNKPDGLTIIPPEKAEEALQAVPVTELCGIAKGIGGFLNTHGVYTCGDMKKIPISVLGQRFGNPGRRIWLMAQGKDPENIATCIAEPKSIGHGKVMPPNTRDKQTILVYLQHMSEKVGARLRRHDLQASQFFIGIRSQYGWISNKVQTEYPTNDGQKIMQLCH
;
A
#
# COMPACT_ATOMS: atom_id res chain seq x y z
N MET A 1 -12.63 17.43 -7.71
CA MET A 1 -11.37 17.09 -8.42
C MET A 1 -10.45 16.42 -7.44
N ILE A 2 -9.96 15.23 -7.74
CA ILE A 2 -9.12 14.42 -6.85
C ILE A 2 -7.77 14.16 -7.54
N ALA A 3 -6.67 14.36 -6.81
CA ALA A 3 -5.34 13.93 -7.23
C ALA A 3 -4.84 12.77 -6.35
N LEU A 4 -4.22 11.76 -6.96
CA LEU A 4 -3.32 10.85 -6.28
C LEU A 4 -1.89 11.26 -6.56
N VAL A 5 -1.11 11.44 -5.50
CA VAL A 5 0.34 11.55 -5.53
C VAL A 5 0.94 10.20 -5.16
N ASP A 6 1.93 9.73 -5.92
CA ASP A 6 2.64 8.47 -5.68
C ASP A 6 4.15 8.65 -5.96
N MET A 7 4.98 8.52 -4.92
CA MET A 7 6.42 8.71 -5.04
C MET A 7 7.10 7.54 -5.78
N ASN A 8 7.96 7.89 -6.73
CA ASN A 8 8.56 6.93 -7.65
C ASN A 8 9.62 6.06 -6.93
N SER A 9 9.36 4.75 -6.81
CA SER A 9 10.28 3.78 -6.18
C SER A 9 10.80 4.23 -4.81
N PHE A 10 9.92 4.84 -3.99
CA PHE A 10 10.22 5.67 -2.83
C PHE A 10 11.45 5.25 -2.01
N PHE A 11 11.47 4.05 -1.42
CA PHE A 11 12.59 3.63 -0.57
C PHE A 11 13.91 3.50 -1.35
N ALA A 12 13.87 2.98 -2.58
CA ALA A 12 15.07 2.85 -3.40
C ALA A 12 15.60 4.22 -3.80
N SER A 13 14.73 5.15 -4.18
CA SER A 13 15.11 6.52 -4.53
C SER A 13 15.75 7.25 -3.33
N ILE A 14 15.25 7.04 -2.10
CA ILE A 14 15.89 7.57 -0.88
C ILE A 14 17.27 6.93 -0.63
N GLU A 15 17.44 5.62 -0.87
CA GLU A 15 18.76 4.99 -0.77
C GLU A 15 19.75 5.59 -1.79
N GLN A 16 19.31 5.82 -3.04
CA GLN A 16 20.16 6.42 -4.08
C GLN A 16 20.47 7.90 -3.82
N LEU A 17 19.53 8.64 -3.24
CA LEU A 17 19.72 10.04 -2.85
C LEU A 17 20.75 10.16 -1.72
N ASP A 18 20.61 9.34 -0.67
CA ASP A 18 21.52 9.39 0.48
C ASP A 18 22.90 8.77 0.20
N GLN A 19 23.04 7.96 -0.85
CA GLN A 19 24.29 7.26 -1.24
C GLN A 19 24.54 7.43 -2.75
N PRO A 20 25.25 8.49 -3.17
CA PRO A 20 25.45 8.83 -4.57
C PRO A 20 26.06 7.69 -5.42
N GLU A 21 26.84 6.80 -4.80
CA GLU A 21 27.42 5.62 -5.48
C GLU A 21 26.40 4.57 -5.93
N LEU A 22 25.13 4.70 -5.50
CA LEU A 22 24.01 3.86 -5.92
C LEU A 22 23.21 4.47 -7.09
N PHE A 23 23.49 5.71 -7.47
CA PHE A 23 22.79 6.38 -8.56
C PHE A 23 22.98 5.62 -9.88
N GLY A 24 21.89 5.37 -10.61
CA GLY A 24 21.91 4.63 -11.87
C GLY A 24 22.17 3.12 -11.73
N ARG A 25 22.20 2.58 -10.50
CA ARG A 25 22.49 1.15 -10.25
C ARG A 25 21.22 0.38 -9.89
N PRO A 26 21.10 -0.90 -10.29
CA PRO A 26 19.96 -1.73 -9.90
C PRO A 26 20.04 -2.04 -8.41
N ILE A 27 19.15 -1.44 -7.62
CA ILE A 27 19.07 -1.70 -6.19
C ILE A 27 17.72 -2.28 -5.77
N ALA A 28 17.74 -3.08 -4.72
CA ALA A 28 16.55 -3.62 -4.07
C ALA A 28 16.63 -3.47 -2.55
N VAL A 29 15.59 -2.91 -1.96
CA VAL A 29 15.44 -2.78 -0.51
C VAL A 29 14.78 -4.04 0.04
N THR A 30 15.28 -4.52 1.18
CA THR A 30 14.77 -5.70 1.89
C THR A 30 14.63 -5.40 3.38
N ASN A 31 13.84 -6.20 4.11
CA ASN A 31 13.71 -6.05 5.57
C ASN A 31 14.99 -6.51 6.28
N GLY A 32 15.94 -5.58 6.46
CA GLY A 32 17.30 -5.88 6.91
C GLY A 32 18.10 -6.74 5.93
N HIS A 33 19.37 -7.00 6.25
CA HIS A 33 20.27 -7.77 5.37
C HIS A 33 19.84 -9.22 5.15
N GLN A 34 19.13 -9.81 6.10
CA GLN A 34 18.64 -11.19 6.01
C GLN A 34 17.27 -11.28 5.32
N GLY A 35 16.66 -10.15 4.95
CA GLY A 35 15.36 -10.11 4.30
C GLY A 35 15.42 -10.81 2.93
N THR A 36 14.58 -11.83 2.74
CA THR A 36 14.57 -12.61 1.49
C THR A 36 13.57 -12.10 0.46
N CYS A 37 12.76 -11.11 0.81
CA CYS A 37 11.73 -10.53 -0.04
C CYS A 37 12.04 -9.05 -0.30
N ILE A 38 11.94 -8.65 -1.56
CA ILE A 38 12.11 -7.27 -1.98
C ILE A 38 10.87 -6.47 -1.53
N ILE A 39 11.09 -5.39 -0.80
CA ILE A 39 10.02 -4.47 -0.39
C ILE A 39 9.86 -3.31 -1.37
N THR A 40 10.97 -2.88 -1.99
CA THR A 40 11.01 -1.87 -3.06
C THR A 40 12.25 -2.13 -3.93
N CYS A 41 12.20 -1.78 -5.21
CA CYS A 41 13.36 -1.83 -6.09
C CYS A 41 13.39 -0.59 -6.99
N SER A 42 14.60 -0.18 -7.41
CA SER A 42 14.81 0.96 -8.28
C SER A 42 14.31 0.71 -9.71
N TYR A 43 14.19 1.75 -10.53
CA TYR A 43 13.74 1.58 -11.92
C TYR A 43 14.75 0.79 -12.76
N GLU A 44 16.03 0.94 -12.48
CA GLU A 44 17.11 0.16 -13.09
C GLU A 44 16.95 -1.33 -12.76
N ALA A 45 16.54 -1.68 -11.53
CA ALA A 45 16.20 -3.07 -11.18
C ALA A 45 14.92 -3.54 -11.89
N ARG A 46 13.89 -2.68 -12.02
CA ARG A 46 12.65 -3.01 -12.73
C ARG A 46 12.87 -3.29 -14.21
N TYR A 47 13.84 -2.63 -14.84
CA TYR A 47 14.24 -2.91 -16.23
C TYR A 47 14.63 -4.39 -16.42
N TRP A 48 15.29 -4.99 -15.43
CA TRP A 48 15.61 -6.43 -15.41
C TRP A 48 14.42 -7.34 -15.04
N GLY A 49 13.20 -6.80 -14.99
CA GLY A 49 11.99 -7.54 -14.61
C GLY A 49 11.84 -7.79 -13.11
N ILE A 50 12.67 -7.17 -12.26
CA ILE A 50 12.56 -7.28 -10.80
C ILE A 50 11.34 -6.49 -10.33
N LYS A 51 10.61 -7.05 -9.36
CA LYS A 51 9.35 -6.48 -8.85
C LYS A 51 9.31 -6.50 -7.34
N THR A 52 8.57 -5.56 -6.74
CA THR A 52 8.19 -5.63 -5.32
C THR A 52 7.50 -6.97 -5.02
N GLY A 53 7.83 -7.58 -3.89
CA GLY A 53 7.34 -8.91 -3.50
C GLY A 53 8.13 -10.09 -4.08
N MET A 54 9.05 -9.85 -5.03
CA MET A 54 9.92 -10.90 -5.57
C MET A 54 10.92 -11.39 -4.51
N ARG A 55 11.25 -12.68 -4.53
CA ARG A 55 12.32 -13.21 -3.68
C ARG A 55 13.67 -12.72 -4.17
N LEU A 56 14.53 -12.27 -3.25
CA LEU A 56 15.86 -11.77 -3.57
C LEU A 56 16.70 -12.77 -4.38
N LYS A 57 16.61 -14.06 -4.05
CA LYS A 57 17.29 -15.14 -4.80
C LYS A 57 16.84 -15.20 -6.27
N GLN A 58 15.56 -14.95 -6.55
CA GLN A 58 15.05 -14.91 -7.92
C GLN A 58 15.52 -13.63 -8.63
N ALA A 59 15.46 -12.49 -7.94
CA ALA A 59 15.92 -11.21 -8.49
C ALA A 59 17.41 -11.24 -8.87
N LYS A 60 18.28 -11.84 -8.03
CA LYS A 60 19.71 -12.03 -8.35
C LYS A 60 19.96 -12.95 -9.55
N LYS A 61 19.02 -13.81 -9.92
CA LYS A 61 19.13 -14.59 -11.18
C LYS A 61 18.81 -13.73 -12.40
N LEU A 62 17.89 -12.76 -12.25
CA LEU A 62 17.54 -11.82 -13.33
C LEU A 62 18.60 -10.73 -13.50
N CYS A 63 19.18 -10.24 -12.41
CA CYS A 63 20.25 -9.26 -12.40
C CYS A 63 21.32 -9.68 -11.37
N PRO A 64 22.41 -10.34 -11.81
CA PRO A 64 23.49 -10.76 -10.91
C PRO A 64 24.16 -9.59 -10.17
N GLU A 65 24.16 -8.40 -10.74
CA GLU A 65 24.73 -7.17 -10.17
C GLU A 65 23.80 -6.45 -9.18
N LEU A 66 22.60 -6.99 -8.92
CA LEU A 66 21.62 -6.38 -8.04
C LEU A 66 22.18 -6.12 -6.64
N ILE A 67 22.12 -4.85 -6.21
CA ILE A 67 22.60 -4.41 -4.91
C ILE A 67 21.45 -4.50 -3.91
N GLN A 68 21.63 -5.32 -2.88
CA GLN A 68 20.68 -5.39 -1.76
C GLN A 68 20.98 -4.27 -0.76
N ARG A 69 19.93 -3.52 -0.38
CA ARG A 69 19.99 -2.55 0.72
C ARG A 69 19.07 -2.96 1.87
N PRO A 70 19.51 -2.83 3.13
CA PRO A 70 18.63 -2.98 4.28
C PRO A 70 17.68 -1.77 4.35
N SER A 71 16.41 -2.01 4.66
CA SER A 71 15.45 -0.93 4.90
C SER A 71 15.91 -0.01 6.05
N ARG A 72 15.74 1.30 5.88
CA ARG A 72 15.93 2.34 6.91
C ARG A 72 14.59 3.03 7.27
N PRO A 73 13.67 2.36 7.99
CA PRO A 73 12.29 2.87 8.18
C PRO A 73 12.18 4.25 8.81
N LYS A 74 13.08 4.60 9.75
CA LYS A 74 13.10 5.94 10.37
C LYS A 74 13.34 7.03 9.34
N ARG A 75 14.31 6.81 8.43
CA ARG A 75 14.64 7.74 7.35
C ARG A 75 13.49 7.86 6.35
N TYR A 76 12.87 6.74 5.97
CA TYR A 76 11.71 6.77 5.07
C TYR A 76 10.52 7.51 5.68
N ALA A 77 10.26 7.32 6.97
CA ALA A 77 9.21 8.02 7.70
C ALA A 77 9.47 9.53 7.82
N GLU A 78 10.72 9.94 8.02
CA GLU A 78 11.11 11.36 8.05
C GLU A 78 10.78 12.06 6.73
N ILE A 79 11.21 11.49 5.60
CA ILE A 79 10.93 12.03 4.27
C ILE A 79 9.43 12.05 3.98
N SER A 80 8.75 10.93 4.27
CA SER A 80 7.30 10.81 4.11
C SER A 80 6.55 11.88 4.90
N THR A 81 6.87 12.05 6.19
CA THR A 81 6.21 13.04 7.06
C THR A 81 6.37 14.46 6.52
N ARG A 82 7.57 14.80 6.02
CA ARG A 82 7.85 16.09 5.41
C ARG A 82 7.00 16.33 4.16
N ILE A 83 6.91 15.34 3.26
CA ILE A 83 6.06 15.42 2.05
C ILE A 83 4.58 15.56 2.44
N MET A 84 4.07 14.66 3.30
CA MET A 84 2.66 14.65 3.68
C MET A 84 2.25 15.93 4.42
N HIS A 85 3.15 16.52 5.21
CA HIS A 85 2.92 17.82 5.83
C HIS A 85 2.88 18.94 4.78
N GLY A 86 3.81 18.94 3.83
CA GLY A 86 3.85 19.92 2.73
C GLY A 86 2.60 19.90 1.85
N LEU A 87 2.05 18.71 1.54
CA LEU A 87 0.84 18.56 0.72
C LEU A 87 -0.38 19.30 1.31
N LYS A 88 -0.41 19.54 2.63
CA LYS A 88 -1.47 20.33 3.28
C LYS A 88 -1.49 21.80 2.87
N ASN A 89 -0.39 22.30 2.29
CA ASN A 89 -0.32 23.66 1.74
C ASN A 89 -1.07 23.78 0.40
N ILE A 90 -1.35 22.66 -0.29
CA ILE A 90 -2.12 22.64 -1.54
C ILE A 90 -3.62 22.59 -1.24
N THR A 91 -4.03 21.72 -0.32
CA THR A 91 -5.41 21.60 0.16
C THR A 91 -5.41 21.08 1.60
N PRO A 92 -6.35 21.51 2.46
CA PRO A 92 -6.53 20.89 3.77
C PRO A 92 -7.05 19.45 3.68
N ASP A 93 -7.69 19.08 2.56
CA ASP A 93 -8.37 17.79 2.39
C ASP A 93 -7.39 16.72 1.86
N VAL A 94 -6.50 16.25 2.73
CA VAL A 94 -5.48 15.23 2.41
C VAL A 94 -5.75 13.93 3.15
N GLU A 95 -5.82 12.82 2.40
CA GLU A 95 -5.80 11.45 2.93
C GLU A 95 -4.42 10.82 2.67
N VAL A 96 -3.66 10.58 3.74
CA VAL A 96 -2.42 9.80 3.66
C VAL A 96 -2.79 8.33 3.49
N TYR A 97 -2.57 7.79 2.28
CA TYR A 97 -2.98 6.44 1.93
C TYR A 97 -1.89 5.40 2.26
N SER A 98 -0.63 5.78 2.08
CA SER A 98 0.55 5.00 2.47
C SER A 98 1.71 5.91 2.88
N VAL A 99 2.88 5.34 3.13
CA VAL A 99 4.12 6.12 3.36
C VAL A 99 4.55 6.93 2.13
N ASP A 100 4.11 6.54 0.95
CA ASP A 100 4.52 7.09 -0.34
C ASP A 100 3.38 7.54 -1.24
N GLU A 101 2.13 7.48 -0.76
CA GLU A 101 0.94 7.83 -1.52
C GLU A 101 -0.01 8.70 -0.69
N ALA A 102 -0.60 9.71 -1.32
CA ALA A 102 -1.63 10.54 -0.72
C ALA A 102 -2.70 10.96 -1.75
N PHE A 103 -3.96 10.98 -1.31
CA PHE A 103 -5.05 11.57 -2.07
C PHE A 103 -5.29 13.01 -1.60
N LEU A 104 -5.47 13.92 -2.55
CA LEU A 104 -5.80 15.32 -2.31
C LEU A 104 -7.17 15.61 -2.91
N ASP A 105 -8.12 16.06 -2.08
CA ASP A 105 -9.39 16.61 -2.56
C ASP A 105 -9.22 18.11 -2.79
N MET A 106 -9.43 18.52 -4.02
CA MET A 106 -9.32 19.91 -4.43
C MET A 106 -10.67 20.51 -4.78
N THR A 107 -11.76 19.79 -4.49
CA THR A 107 -13.13 20.21 -4.84
C THR A 107 -13.47 21.57 -4.25
N HIS A 108 -13.04 21.85 -3.01
CA HIS A 108 -13.26 23.12 -2.32
C HIS A 108 -12.26 24.23 -2.70
N CYS A 109 -11.16 23.89 -3.37
CA CYS A 109 -10.09 24.81 -3.76
C CYS A 109 -10.19 25.25 -5.23
N GLN A 110 -11.22 24.80 -5.97
CA GLN A 110 -11.35 25.05 -7.42
C GLN A 110 -11.38 26.52 -7.82
N LYS A 111 -11.79 27.45 -6.93
CA LYS A 111 -11.78 28.89 -7.22
C LYS A 111 -10.36 29.50 -7.21
N ILE A 112 -9.42 28.85 -6.53
CA ILE A 112 -8.03 29.29 -6.39
C ILE A 112 -7.13 28.52 -7.36
N ILE A 113 -7.47 27.26 -7.64
CA ILE A 113 -6.77 26.41 -8.59
C ILE A 113 -7.09 26.84 -10.02
N LYS A 114 -6.05 27.11 -10.81
CA LYS A 114 -6.19 27.55 -12.21
C LYS A 114 -6.66 26.42 -13.12
N SER A 115 -5.97 25.28 -13.08
CA SER A 115 -6.32 24.08 -13.83
C SER A 115 -5.77 22.81 -13.15
N PRO A 116 -6.31 21.62 -13.49
CA PRO A 116 -5.78 20.33 -13.04
C PRO A 116 -4.28 20.14 -13.36
N GLU A 117 -3.84 20.58 -14.54
CA GLU A 117 -2.46 20.52 -15.00
C GLU A 117 -1.54 21.42 -14.17
N THR A 118 -1.98 22.65 -13.89
CA THR A 118 -1.20 23.61 -13.12
C THR A 118 -0.99 23.12 -11.69
N VAL A 119 -2.07 22.75 -10.99
CA VAL A 119 -1.94 22.29 -9.60
C VAL A 119 -1.13 21.01 -9.49
N ALA A 120 -1.23 20.11 -10.47
CA ALA A 120 -0.44 18.89 -10.45
C ALA A 120 1.06 19.17 -10.68
N LYS A 121 1.43 20.15 -11.51
CA LYS A 121 2.82 20.60 -11.63
C LYS A 121 3.31 21.25 -10.34
N GLU A 122 2.51 22.12 -9.72
CA GLU A 122 2.81 22.73 -8.43
C GLU A 122 3.04 21.66 -7.34
N ILE A 123 2.24 20.61 -7.31
CA ILE A 123 2.43 19.47 -6.39
C ILE A 123 3.77 18.76 -6.67
N LYS A 124 4.12 18.51 -7.94
CA LYS A 124 5.41 17.87 -8.30
C LYS A 124 6.59 18.72 -7.86
N GLU A 125 6.54 20.03 -8.14
CA GLU A 125 7.57 21.00 -7.75
C GLU A 125 7.74 21.04 -6.23
N LEU A 126 6.62 21.18 -5.49
CA LEU A 126 6.64 21.16 -4.03
C LEU A 126 7.25 19.87 -3.46
N ILE A 127 6.89 18.70 -3.99
CA ILE A 127 7.45 17.43 -3.51
C ILE A 127 8.95 17.37 -3.80
N PHE A 128 9.37 17.83 -4.97
CA PHE A 128 10.79 17.85 -5.33
C PHE A 128 11.56 18.79 -4.41
N GLU A 129 11.09 20.02 -4.18
CA GLU A 129 11.70 20.98 -3.24
C GLU A 129 11.79 20.42 -1.81
N LEU A 130 10.77 19.68 -1.37
CA LEU A 130 10.72 19.13 -0.03
C LEU A 130 11.57 17.88 0.14
N SER A 131 11.94 17.16 -0.92
CA SER A 131 12.48 15.81 -0.75
C SER A 131 13.57 15.39 -1.71
N ASP A 132 13.84 16.16 -2.77
CA ASP A 132 14.70 15.79 -3.91
C ASP A 132 14.24 14.51 -4.63
N LEU A 133 12.97 14.13 -4.48
CA LEU A 133 12.37 12.95 -5.09
C LEU A 133 11.33 13.34 -6.13
N SER A 134 11.26 12.55 -7.21
CA SER A 134 10.17 12.66 -8.18
C SER A 134 8.94 11.85 -7.74
N CYS A 135 7.77 12.30 -8.17
CA CYS A 135 6.51 11.59 -8.00
C CYS A 135 5.76 11.50 -9.33
N SER A 136 4.85 10.54 -9.40
CA SER A 136 3.86 10.48 -10.47
C SER A 136 2.50 10.88 -9.93
N ILE A 137 1.75 11.66 -10.71
CA ILE A 137 0.45 12.19 -10.29
C ILE A 137 -0.63 11.78 -11.27
N GLY A 138 -1.75 11.34 -10.71
CA GLY A 138 -2.98 11.07 -11.44
C GLY A 138 -4.09 12.00 -10.96
N VAL A 139 -4.78 12.68 -11.86
CA VAL A 139 -5.91 13.56 -11.52
C VAL A 139 -7.20 13.06 -12.18
N SER A 140 -8.28 12.97 -11.42
CA SER A 140 -9.59 12.59 -11.93
C SER A 140 -10.76 13.06 -11.05
N GLY A 141 -11.97 12.55 -11.33
CA GLY A 141 -13.19 12.81 -10.56
C GLY A 141 -13.33 11.99 -9.28
N ASP A 142 -12.66 10.84 -9.21
CA ASP A 142 -12.78 9.88 -8.11
C ASP A 142 -11.41 9.25 -7.74
N LYS A 143 -11.32 8.62 -6.55
CA LYS A 143 -10.08 8.03 -6.04
C LYS A 143 -9.55 6.89 -6.90
N THR A 144 -10.43 6.03 -7.40
CA THR A 144 -10.02 4.85 -8.19
C THR A 144 -9.43 5.28 -9.52
N THR A 145 -10.10 6.19 -10.23
CA THR A 145 -9.64 6.68 -11.52
C THR A 145 -8.39 7.55 -11.37
N ALA A 146 -8.28 8.38 -10.33
CA ALA A 146 -7.05 9.12 -10.02
C ALA A 146 -5.88 8.16 -9.74
N LYS A 147 -6.12 7.07 -9.00
CA LYS A 147 -5.09 6.06 -8.74
C LYS A 147 -4.66 5.30 -9.98
N TYR A 148 -5.62 4.96 -10.85
CA TYR A 148 -5.31 4.38 -12.15
C TYR A 148 -4.50 5.34 -13.03
N ALA A 149 -4.88 6.62 -13.08
CA ALA A 149 -4.18 7.66 -13.83
C ALA A 149 -2.72 7.82 -13.37
N ALA A 150 -2.46 7.83 -12.06
CA ALA A 150 -1.12 8.01 -11.50
C ALA A 150 -0.15 6.85 -11.85
N LYS A 151 -0.69 5.67 -12.17
CA LYS A 151 0.10 4.54 -12.68
C LYS A 151 0.49 4.71 -14.14
N GLN A 152 -0.26 5.50 -14.91
CA GLN A 152 0.06 5.75 -16.31
C GLN A 152 1.30 6.65 -16.39
N ASN A 153 2.14 6.39 -17.40
CA ASN A 153 3.33 7.19 -17.69
C ASN A 153 4.36 7.29 -16.54
N LYS A 154 4.40 6.30 -15.62
CA LYS A 154 5.51 6.20 -14.65
C LYS A 154 6.83 5.84 -15.35
N PRO A 155 8.00 6.31 -14.87
CA PRO A 155 8.23 7.24 -13.75
C PRO A 155 7.96 8.71 -14.10
N ASP A 156 7.85 9.52 -13.05
CA ASP A 156 7.72 10.99 -13.12
C ASP A 156 6.53 11.48 -13.97
N GLY A 157 5.50 10.65 -14.06
CA GLY A 157 4.35 10.88 -14.93
C GLY A 157 3.36 11.91 -14.38
N LEU A 158 2.60 12.49 -15.29
CA LEU A 158 1.39 13.25 -15.01
C LEU A 158 0.31 12.74 -15.95
N THR A 159 -0.82 12.28 -15.41
CA THR A 159 -1.96 11.84 -16.22
C THR A 159 -3.25 12.41 -15.65
N ILE A 160 -4.06 13.01 -16.52
CA ILE A 160 -5.34 13.60 -16.15
C ILE A 160 -6.42 12.86 -16.92
N ILE A 161 -7.40 12.32 -16.20
CA ILE A 161 -8.57 11.66 -16.79
C ILE A 161 -9.80 12.45 -16.34
N PRO A 162 -10.39 13.28 -17.22
CA PRO A 162 -11.61 14.00 -16.90
C PRO A 162 -12.74 13.05 -16.47
N PRO A 163 -13.62 13.45 -15.52
CA PRO A 163 -14.69 12.59 -15.03
C PRO A 163 -15.58 12.01 -16.14
N GLU A 164 -15.89 12.81 -17.17
CA GLU A 164 -16.68 12.42 -18.33
C GLU A 164 -15.98 11.40 -19.25
N LYS A 165 -14.65 11.25 -19.11
CA LYS A 165 -13.82 10.29 -19.84
C LYS A 165 -13.41 9.09 -18.99
N ALA A 166 -13.75 9.07 -17.70
CA ALA A 166 -13.31 8.02 -16.77
C ALA A 166 -13.79 6.63 -17.19
N GLU A 167 -15.06 6.50 -17.58
CA GLU A 167 -15.61 5.20 -18.00
C GLU A 167 -14.93 4.68 -19.28
N GLU A 168 -14.73 5.55 -20.28
CA GLU A 168 -14.05 5.24 -21.53
C GLU A 168 -12.59 4.80 -21.27
N ALA A 169 -11.87 5.56 -20.42
CA ALA A 169 -10.48 5.27 -20.09
C ALA A 169 -10.29 3.94 -19.35
N LEU A 170 -11.30 3.49 -18.61
CA LEU A 170 -11.26 2.23 -17.87
C LEU A 170 -11.78 1.03 -18.67
N GLN A 171 -12.52 1.23 -19.76
CA GLN A 171 -13.27 0.17 -20.44
C GLN A 171 -12.45 -1.09 -20.75
N ALA A 172 -11.23 -0.93 -21.27
CA ALA A 172 -10.34 -2.03 -21.65
C ALA A 172 -9.40 -2.50 -20.52
N VAL A 173 -9.42 -1.84 -19.36
CA VAL A 173 -8.52 -2.14 -18.24
C VAL A 173 -8.93 -3.48 -17.62
N PRO A 174 -8.01 -4.44 -17.42
CA PRO A 174 -8.30 -5.64 -16.66
C PRO A 174 -8.77 -5.28 -15.25
N VAL A 175 -9.85 -5.89 -14.76
CA VAL A 175 -10.42 -5.54 -13.44
C VAL A 175 -9.39 -5.70 -12.31
N THR A 176 -8.44 -6.60 -12.45
CA THR A 176 -7.38 -6.84 -11.46
C THR A 176 -6.32 -5.74 -11.38
N GLU A 177 -6.32 -4.79 -12.31
CA GLU A 177 -5.43 -3.62 -12.25
C GLU A 177 -6.00 -2.50 -11.37
N LEU A 178 -7.32 -2.53 -11.10
CA LEU A 178 -7.94 -1.62 -10.15
C LEU A 178 -7.51 -1.95 -8.72
N CYS A 179 -7.26 -0.89 -7.95
CA CYS A 179 -6.90 -1.03 -6.53
C CYS A 179 -8.03 -1.75 -5.78
N GLY A 180 -7.68 -2.72 -4.94
CA GLY A 180 -8.64 -3.51 -4.17
C GLY A 180 -9.17 -4.78 -4.88
N ILE A 181 -8.87 -5.00 -6.16
CA ILE A 181 -9.28 -6.20 -6.91
C ILE A 181 -8.08 -7.12 -7.14
N ALA A 182 -7.82 -8.01 -6.19
CA ALA A 182 -6.77 -9.04 -6.33
C ALA A 182 -7.34 -10.36 -6.89
N LYS A 183 -6.49 -11.40 -6.96
CA LYS A 183 -6.83 -12.73 -7.50
C LYS A 183 -8.12 -13.34 -6.94
N GLY A 184 -8.46 -13.10 -5.67
CA GLY A 184 -9.68 -13.62 -5.07
C GLY A 184 -10.95 -13.05 -5.70
N ILE A 185 -11.07 -11.72 -5.73
CA ILE A 185 -12.20 -11.03 -6.33
C ILE A 185 -12.17 -11.17 -7.86
N GLY A 186 -10.99 -11.02 -8.47
CA GLY A 186 -10.81 -11.23 -9.91
C GLY A 186 -11.21 -12.64 -10.35
N GLY A 187 -10.86 -13.66 -9.57
CA GLY A 187 -11.30 -15.04 -9.82
C GLY A 187 -12.82 -15.18 -9.79
N PHE A 188 -13.50 -14.57 -8.82
CA PHE A 188 -14.97 -14.54 -8.76
C PHE A 188 -15.59 -13.78 -9.94
N LEU A 189 -15.03 -12.65 -10.35
CA LEU A 189 -15.49 -11.91 -11.52
C LEU A 189 -15.33 -12.71 -12.82
N ASN A 190 -14.21 -13.42 -12.96
CA ASN A 190 -13.96 -14.29 -14.11
C ASN A 190 -14.99 -15.41 -14.23
N THR A 191 -15.47 -16.00 -13.13
CA THR A 191 -16.55 -17.02 -13.19
C THR A 191 -17.88 -16.45 -13.67
N HIS A 192 -18.03 -15.12 -13.70
CA HIS A 192 -19.19 -14.40 -14.23
C HIS A 192 -18.90 -13.72 -15.57
N GLY A 193 -17.79 -14.07 -16.24
CA GLY A 193 -17.42 -13.52 -17.54
C GLY A 193 -16.97 -12.05 -17.51
N VAL A 194 -16.53 -11.55 -16.35
CA VAL A 194 -16.02 -10.18 -16.18
C VAL A 194 -14.49 -10.21 -16.08
N TYR A 195 -13.81 -9.74 -17.12
CA TYR A 195 -12.34 -9.71 -17.21
C TYR A 195 -11.81 -8.28 -17.26
N THR A 196 -12.50 -7.38 -17.96
CA THR A 196 -12.19 -5.94 -18.02
C THR A 196 -13.23 -5.12 -17.27
N CYS A 197 -12.90 -3.88 -16.94
CA CYS A 197 -13.84 -2.98 -16.27
C CYS A 197 -15.11 -2.75 -17.11
N GLY A 198 -14.99 -2.71 -18.45
CA GLY A 198 -16.14 -2.61 -19.35
C GLY A 198 -17.09 -3.81 -19.28
N ASP A 199 -16.57 -5.00 -18.95
CA ASP A 199 -17.41 -6.19 -18.75
C ASP A 199 -18.32 -6.08 -17.51
N MET A 200 -17.99 -5.22 -16.54
CA MET A 200 -18.70 -5.14 -15.26
C MET A 200 -20.21 -4.88 -15.42
N LYS A 201 -20.60 -4.14 -16.46
CA LYS A 201 -22.01 -3.85 -16.78
C LYS A 201 -22.81 -5.07 -17.25
N LYS A 202 -22.15 -6.18 -17.60
CA LYS A 202 -22.80 -7.46 -17.97
C LYS A 202 -23.47 -8.13 -16.77
N ILE A 203 -23.06 -7.78 -15.55
CA ILE A 203 -23.63 -8.32 -14.32
C ILE A 203 -24.32 -7.21 -13.52
N PRO A 204 -25.45 -7.49 -12.85
CA PRO A 204 -26.06 -6.51 -11.97
C PRO A 204 -25.21 -6.30 -10.71
N ILE A 205 -25.24 -5.08 -10.18
CA ILE A 205 -24.53 -4.70 -8.94
C ILE A 205 -24.81 -5.64 -7.76
N SER A 206 -25.99 -6.28 -7.76
CA SER A 206 -26.39 -7.27 -6.75
C SER A 206 -25.48 -8.49 -6.68
N VAL A 207 -24.87 -8.93 -7.79
CA VAL A 207 -23.96 -10.10 -7.80
C VAL A 207 -22.78 -9.89 -6.85
N LEU A 208 -22.09 -8.75 -7.00
CA LEU A 208 -21.01 -8.37 -6.09
C LEU A 208 -21.53 -7.98 -4.70
N GLY A 209 -22.67 -7.29 -4.64
CA GLY A 209 -23.28 -6.86 -3.39
C GLY A 209 -23.70 -8.02 -2.47
N GLN A 210 -24.20 -9.13 -3.02
CA GLN A 210 -24.55 -10.33 -2.26
C GLN A 210 -23.30 -11.06 -1.76
N ARG A 211 -22.24 -11.13 -2.57
CA ARG A 211 -21.03 -11.86 -2.20
C ARG A 211 -20.12 -11.09 -1.22
N PHE A 212 -19.96 -9.79 -1.43
CA PHE A 212 -18.96 -8.97 -0.72
C PHE A 212 -19.56 -7.78 0.02
N GLY A 213 -20.88 -7.61 0.04
CA GLY A 213 -21.53 -6.48 0.70
C GLY A 213 -21.21 -5.13 0.04
N ASN A 214 -21.04 -4.10 0.87
CA ASN A 214 -20.73 -2.74 0.40
C ASN A 214 -19.43 -2.64 -0.42
N PRO A 215 -18.32 -3.31 -0.05
CA PRO A 215 -17.14 -3.42 -0.91
C PRO A 215 -17.46 -3.93 -2.33
N GLY A 216 -18.34 -4.92 -2.45
CA GLY A 216 -18.76 -5.44 -3.76
C GLY A 216 -19.52 -4.40 -4.59
N ARG A 217 -20.48 -3.69 -3.97
CA ARG A 217 -21.22 -2.60 -4.63
C ARG A 217 -20.29 -1.48 -5.09
N ARG A 218 -19.31 -1.13 -4.25
CA ARG A 218 -18.27 -0.15 -4.58
C ARG A 218 -17.44 -0.59 -5.79
N ILE A 219 -16.95 -1.83 -5.80
CA ILE A 219 -16.17 -2.39 -6.92
C ILE A 219 -16.92 -2.29 -8.25
N TRP A 220 -18.23 -2.57 -8.24
CA TRP A 220 -19.07 -2.45 -9.43
C TRP A 220 -19.08 -1.01 -9.97
N LEU A 221 -19.16 0.01 -9.10
CA LEU A 221 -19.13 1.43 -9.46
C LEU A 221 -17.73 1.90 -9.87
N MET A 222 -16.68 1.43 -9.16
CA MET A 222 -15.28 1.74 -9.44
C MET A 222 -14.89 1.39 -10.88
N ALA A 223 -15.32 0.23 -11.39
CA ALA A 223 -15.07 -0.21 -12.77
C ALA A 223 -15.66 0.72 -13.83
N GLN A 224 -16.53 1.66 -13.44
CA GLN A 224 -17.17 2.61 -14.34
C GLN A 224 -16.69 4.06 -14.11
N GLY A 225 -15.62 4.26 -13.32
CA GLY A 225 -15.14 5.60 -12.97
C GLY A 225 -16.12 6.36 -12.09
N LYS A 226 -16.82 5.65 -11.20
CA LYS A 226 -17.86 6.21 -10.30
C LYS A 226 -17.62 5.81 -8.85
N ASP A 227 -16.36 5.71 -8.42
CA ASP A 227 -16.03 5.34 -7.05
C ASP A 227 -16.65 6.36 -6.06
N PRO A 228 -17.60 5.94 -5.20
CA PRO A 228 -18.30 6.84 -4.29
C PRO A 228 -17.50 7.13 -3.01
N GLU A 229 -16.30 6.57 -2.84
CA GLU A 229 -15.52 6.78 -1.63
C GLU A 229 -14.93 8.20 -1.56
N ASN A 230 -15.31 8.93 -0.50
CA ASN A 230 -14.74 10.24 -0.20
C ASN A 230 -13.30 10.12 0.33
N ILE A 231 -12.57 11.22 0.24
CA ILE A 231 -11.25 11.36 0.86
C ILE A 231 -11.41 11.44 2.38
N ALA A 232 -10.73 10.54 3.08
CA ALA A 232 -10.75 10.45 4.54
C ALA A 232 -9.70 11.40 5.13
N THR A 233 -10.15 12.57 5.57
CA THR A 233 -9.29 13.60 6.19
C THR A 233 -8.97 13.33 7.67
N CYS A 234 -9.70 12.40 8.29
CA CYS A 234 -9.45 11.95 9.66
C CYS A 234 -8.89 10.53 9.67
N ILE A 235 -7.81 10.32 10.42
CA ILE A 235 -7.25 8.99 10.67
C ILE A 235 -8.13 8.32 11.72
N ALA A 236 -8.87 7.29 11.33
CA ALA A 236 -9.63 6.48 12.28
C ALA A 236 -8.68 5.68 13.18
N GLU A 237 -9.09 5.49 14.44
CA GLU A 237 -8.38 4.60 15.37
C GLU A 237 -8.25 3.19 14.79
N PRO A 238 -7.09 2.52 14.96
CA PRO A 238 -6.87 1.21 14.39
C PRO A 238 -7.81 0.18 15.02
N LYS A 239 -8.58 -0.52 14.18
CA LYS A 239 -9.48 -1.61 14.62
C LYS A 239 -8.74 -2.88 15.07
N SER A 240 -7.45 -2.98 14.75
CA SER A 240 -6.62 -4.12 15.13
C SER A 240 -5.15 -3.72 15.19
N ILE A 241 -4.42 -4.27 16.15
CA ILE A 241 -2.96 -4.14 16.24
C ILE A 241 -2.35 -5.53 16.28
N GLY A 242 -1.36 -5.78 15.42
CA GLY A 242 -0.69 -7.07 15.33
C GLY A 242 0.81 -6.95 15.17
N HIS A 243 1.51 -8.07 15.37
CA HIS A 243 2.92 -8.24 15.05
C HIS A 243 3.14 -9.64 14.50
N GLY A 244 4.04 -9.77 13.52
CA GLY A 244 4.35 -11.05 12.90
C GLY A 244 5.82 -11.09 12.48
N LYS A 245 6.40 -12.29 12.47
CA LYS A 245 7.79 -12.50 12.07
C LYS A 245 7.96 -13.82 11.32
N VAL A 246 8.84 -13.81 10.34
CA VAL A 246 9.26 -15.02 9.64
C VAL A 246 10.38 -15.66 10.45
N MET A 247 10.18 -16.91 10.86
CA MET A 247 11.21 -17.72 11.50
C MET A 247 12.24 -18.22 10.48
N PRO A 248 13.44 -18.63 10.92
CA PRO A 248 14.39 -19.31 10.04
C PRO A 248 13.77 -20.50 9.31
N PRO A 249 14.21 -20.80 8.07
CA PRO A 249 13.71 -21.96 7.34
C PRO A 249 13.87 -23.24 8.16
N ASN A 250 12.86 -24.12 8.12
CA ASN A 250 12.85 -25.42 8.79
C ASN A 250 12.97 -25.40 10.32
N THR A 251 12.61 -24.30 11.00
CA THR A 251 12.50 -24.29 12.47
C THR A 251 11.51 -25.36 12.95
N ARG A 252 12.01 -26.32 13.75
CA ARG A 252 11.24 -27.41 14.38
C ARG A 252 11.32 -27.40 15.90
N ASP A 253 12.26 -26.64 16.46
CA ASP A 253 12.46 -26.57 17.90
C ASP A 253 11.35 -25.76 18.58
N LYS A 254 10.69 -26.38 19.55
CA LYS A 254 9.60 -25.78 20.31
C LYS A 254 10.06 -24.54 21.07
N GLN A 255 11.25 -24.57 21.67
CA GLN A 255 11.74 -23.44 22.46
C GLN A 255 11.97 -22.20 21.59
N THR A 256 12.55 -22.39 20.41
CA THR A 256 12.69 -21.34 19.41
C THR A 256 11.33 -20.75 19.03
N ILE A 257 10.31 -21.57 18.77
CA ILE A 257 8.96 -21.08 18.45
C ILE A 257 8.40 -20.23 19.59
N LEU A 258 8.54 -20.70 20.85
CA LEU A 258 8.08 -19.98 22.04
C LEU A 258 8.80 -18.62 22.20
N VAL A 259 10.11 -18.54 21.91
CA VAL A 259 10.85 -17.27 21.93
C VAL A 259 10.27 -16.27 20.92
N TYR A 260 9.89 -16.72 19.72
CA TYR A 260 9.23 -15.86 18.73
C TYR A 260 7.85 -15.40 19.21
N LEU A 261 7.05 -16.29 19.80
CA LEU A 261 5.72 -15.95 20.35
C LEU A 261 5.84 -14.96 21.51
N GLN A 262 6.79 -15.16 22.43
CA GLN A 262 7.09 -14.22 23.52
C GLN A 262 7.46 -12.84 22.95
N HIS A 263 8.38 -12.80 21.99
CA HIS A 263 8.78 -11.55 21.35
C HIS A 263 7.60 -10.83 20.69
N MET A 264 6.75 -11.56 19.96
CA MET A 264 5.58 -10.97 19.30
C MET A 264 4.55 -10.46 20.33
N SER A 265 4.34 -11.19 21.43
CA SER A 265 3.45 -10.80 22.52
C SER A 265 3.91 -9.49 23.18
N GLU A 266 5.20 -9.36 23.48
CA GLU A 266 5.78 -8.12 24.00
C GLU A 266 5.67 -6.96 23.00
N LYS A 267 5.91 -7.23 21.71
CA LYS A 267 5.77 -6.21 20.66
C LYS A 267 4.33 -5.73 20.51
N VAL A 268 3.34 -6.61 20.57
CA VAL A 268 1.92 -6.26 20.51
C VAL A 268 1.53 -5.46 21.75
N GLY A 269 1.88 -5.94 22.96
CA GLY A 269 1.59 -5.24 24.21
C GLY A 269 2.22 -3.85 24.27
N ALA A 270 3.50 -3.71 23.89
CA ALA A 270 4.17 -2.42 23.84
C ALA A 270 3.54 -1.46 22.83
N ARG A 271 3.03 -1.97 21.69
CA ARG A 271 2.37 -1.15 20.68
C ARG A 271 0.97 -0.72 21.14
N LEU A 272 0.21 -1.60 21.79
CA LEU A 272 -1.06 -1.26 22.43
C LEU A 272 -0.87 -0.15 23.46
N ARG A 273 0.10 -0.29 24.38
CA ARG A 273 0.42 0.73 25.40
C ARG A 273 0.84 2.07 24.79
N ARG A 274 1.61 2.07 23.71
CA ARG A 274 2.04 3.31 23.02
C ARG A 274 0.85 4.13 22.50
N HIS A 275 -0.23 3.45 22.13
CA HIS A 275 -1.44 4.08 21.61
C HIS A 275 -2.54 4.19 22.66
N ASP A 276 -2.24 3.92 23.94
CA ASP A 276 -3.22 3.91 25.03
C ASP A 276 -4.43 2.98 24.78
N LEU A 277 -4.17 1.85 24.11
CA LEU A 277 -5.17 0.84 23.75
C LEU A 277 -5.02 -0.44 24.59
N GLN A 278 -6.12 -1.19 24.63
CA GLN A 278 -6.21 -2.56 25.16
C GLN A 278 -7.07 -3.42 24.23
N ALA A 279 -6.84 -4.73 24.23
CA ALA A 279 -7.61 -5.67 23.42
C ALA A 279 -8.15 -6.83 24.27
N SER A 280 -9.35 -7.30 23.95
CA SER A 280 -9.95 -8.50 24.54
C SER A 280 -9.95 -9.70 23.59
N GLN A 281 -9.74 -9.48 22.28
CA GLN A 281 -9.70 -10.54 21.28
C GLN A 281 -8.31 -10.62 20.65
N PHE A 282 -7.75 -11.84 20.63
CA PHE A 282 -6.41 -12.13 20.12
C PHE A 282 -6.48 -13.19 19.04
N PHE A 283 -5.84 -12.92 17.90
CA PHE A 283 -5.56 -13.92 16.88
C PHE A 283 -4.09 -14.33 16.98
N ILE A 284 -3.85 -15.64 17.13
CA ILE A 284 -2.52 -16.22 17.25
C ILE A 284 -2.40 -17.25 16.13
N GLY A 285 -1.33 -17.19 15.34
CA GLY A 285 -1.18 -18.10 14.21
C GLY A 285 0.26 -18.34 13.77
N ILE A 286 0.52 -19.56 13.34
CA ILE A 286 1.78 -20.02 12.77
C ILE A 286 1.47 -20.62 11.40
N ARG A 287 2.20 -20.19 10.38
CA ARG A 287 2.11 -20.79 9.04
C ARG A 287 3.20 -21.84 8.87
N SER A 288 2.80 -23.08 8.65
CA SER A 288 3.68 -24.22 8.35
C SER A 288 3.59 -24.61 6.86
N GLN A 289 4.33 -25.64 6.47
CA GLN A 289 4.21 -26.25 5.13
C GLN A 289 2.82 -26.86 4.88
N TYR A 290 2.10 -27.23 5.95
CA TYR A 290 0.75 -27.79 5.86
C TYR A 290 -0.35 -26.73 5.91
N GLY A 291 0.01 -25.45 5.94
CA GLY A 291 -0.93 -24.33 6.03
C GLY A 291 -0.89 -23.62 7.38
N TRP A 292 -1.93 -22.82 7.64
CA TRP A 292 -2.07 -22.04 8.86
C TRP A 292 -2.58 -22.91 10.00
N ILE A 293 -1.93 -22.80 11.15
CA ILE A 293 -2.40 -23.29 12.45
C ILE A 293 -2.67 -22.03 13.26
N SER A 294 -3.91 -21.80 13.68
CA SER A 294 -4.27 -20.55 14.36
C SER A 294 -5.42 -20.72 15.34
N ASN A 295 -5.46 -19.84 16.34
CA ASN A 295 -6.53 -19.76 17.31
C ASN A 295 -7.00 -18.31 17.48
N LYS A 296 -8.27 -18.14 17.85
CA LYS A 296 -8.85 -16.87 18.31
C LYS A 296 -9.23 -17.03 19.77
N VAL A 297 -8.63 -16.22 20.62
CA VAL A 297 -8.82 -16.28 22.07
C VAL A 297 -9.43 -14.98 22.55
N GLN A 298 -10.39 -15.06 23.46
CA GLN A 298 -10.99 -13.91 24.10
C GLN A 298 -10.64 -13.90 25.60
N THR A 299 -10.17 -12.76 26.10
CA THR A 299 -9.92 -12.56 27.53
C THR A 299 -11.15 -11.95 28.20
N GLU A 300 -11.35 -12.25 29.48
CA GLU A 300 -12.44 -11.68 30.29
C GLU A 300 -12.30 -10.16 30.43
N TYR A 301 -11.08 -9.70 30.71
CA TYR A 301 -10.73 -8.29 30.77
C TYR A 301 -9.77 -7.93 29.64
N PRO A 302 -9.94 -6.76 28.98
CA PRO A 302 -8.98 -6.28 28.00
C PRO A 302 -7.57 -6.18 28.60
N THR A 303 -6.56 -6.47 27.78
CA THR A 303 -5.16 -6.38 28.21
C THR A 303 -4.27 -5.81 27.12
N ASN A 304 -3.16 -5.22 27.56
CA ASN A 304 -2.03 -4.82 26.73
C ASN A 304 -0.70 -5.30 27.33
N ASP A 305 -0.76 -6.29 28.22
CA ASP A 305 0.39 -6.89 28.90
C ASP A 305 0.96 -8.04 28.06
N GLY A 306 2.25 -7.97 27.70
CA GLY A 306 2.91 -8.98 26.88
C GLY A 306 2.95 -10.36 27.53
N GLN A 307 3.05 -10.42 28.86
CA GLN A 307 3.06 -11.68 29.60
C GLN A 307 1.68 -12.35 29.57
N LYS A 308 0.61 -11.59 29.78
CA LYS A 308 -0.77 -12.10 29.67
C LYS A 308 -1.08 -12.55 28.25
N ILE A 309 -0.62 -11.83 27.23
CA ILE A 309 -0.77 -12.22 25.82
C ILE A 309 -0.01 -13.53 25.53
N MET A 310 1.21 -13.68 26.05
CA MET A 310 2.01 -14.89 25.85
C MET A 310 1.34 -16.13 26.47
N GLN A 311 0.66 -15.98 27.62
CA GLN A 311 -0.09 -17.08 28.23
C GLN A 311 -1.23 -17.61 27.33
N LEU A 312 -1.71 -16.82 26.37
CA LEU A 312 -2.72 -17.24 25.39
C LEU A 312 -2.14 -18.09 24.25
N CYS A 313 -0.81 -18.16 24.12
CA CYS A 313 -0.10 -18.86 23.05
C CYS A 313 0.17 -20.35 23.33
N HIS A 314 -0.29 -20.87 24.48
CA HIS A 314 -0.11 -22.26 24.91
C HIS A 314 -1.00 -23.26 24.16
#